data_AF-A0A847Q1C9-F1
#
_entry.id   AF-A0A847Q1C9-F1
#
_cell.length_a   1.000
_cell.length_b   1.000
_cell.length_c   1.000
_cell.angle_alpha   90.00
_cell.angle_beta   90.00
_cell.angle_gamma   90.00
#
_symmetry.space_group_name_H-M   'P 1'
#
loop_
_entity.id
_entity.type
_entity.pdbx_description
1 polymer ?
#
loop_
_entity_poly.entity_id
_entity_poly.type
_entity_poly.pdbx_seq_one_letter_code
_entity_poly.pdbx_strand_id
1 'polypeptide(L)'
;MRGYTGRHGGLLVLSGAELHGPGGDHHLLAYGIDRLPARGCIRGRIDDINAQGGVAIAAHPCEIHGWLPGTRALRWKPGAWPGLAGVEVWNFMSQWKAGLDLFDLGRRLRDPRAFVGGPPAESVDFWREVGGCAVAGLDAHAFRIGLGRRRIEAFPYETMFGYLRTHLLMDPAVLRGAEPAERDLLDAMRRGCCFCSDAALGDARGFRILRRAGGIDAILPGSAILSVSTSAGTLYVPAAEGHLAVEVQGDEPLVVEALREGRTWIWCAVF
;
A
#
# COMPACT_ATOMS: atom_id res chain seq x y z
N MET A 1 17.80 1.55 16.41
CA MET A 1 17.09 2.81 16.65
C MET A 1 15.63 2.42 16.86
N ARG A 2 15.19 2.22 18.11
CA ARG A 2 13.88 1.59 18.35
C ARG A 2 12.71 2.58 18.35
N GLY A 3 12.97 3.89 18.28
CA GLY A 3 11.92 4.91 18.11
C GLY A 3 10.77 4.72 19.10
N TYR A 4 9.54 4.75 18.59
CA TYR A 4 8.31 4.44 19.33
C TYR A 4 7.88 2.97 19.16
N THR A 5 8.76 2.09 18.70
CA THR A 5 8.42 0.67 18.47
C THR A 5 7.92 0.03 19.76
N GLY A 6 6.86 -0.75 19.62
CA GLY A 6 6.22 -1.44 20.73
C GLY A 6 4.77 -1.06 20.89
N ARG A 7 4.16 -1.59 21.95
CA ARG A 7 2.73 -1.45 22.21
C ARG A 7 2.43 -0.23 23.06
N HIS A 8 1.47 0.55 22.61
CA HIS A 8 0.96 1.76 23.25
C HIS A 8 -0.56 1.62 23.39
N GLY A 9 -1.01 1.03 24.50
CA GLY A 9 -2.41 0.65 24.67
C GLY A 9 -2.84 -0.39 23.62
N GLY A 10 -3.87 -0.05 22.84
CA GLY A 10 -4.39 -0.89 21.75
C GLY A 10 -3.62 -0.79 20.43
N LEU A 11 -2.55 0.01 20.36
CA LEU A 11 -1.78 0.24 19.13
C LEU A 11 -0.41 -0.44 19.23
N LEU A 12 -0.06 -1.26 18.24
CA LEU A 12 1.31 -1.72 18.03
C LEU A 12 1.99 -0.83 16.99
N VAL A 13 3.10 -0.20 17.37
CA VAL A 13 3.90 0.66 16.49
C VAL A 13 5.13 -0.10 16.02
N LEU A 14 5.35 -0.09 14.71
CA LEU A 14 6.58 -0.55 14.06
C LEU A 14 7.34 0.68 13.56
N SER A 15 8.49 0.99 14.17
CA SER A 15 9.32 2.08 13.64
C SER A 15 10.05 1.60 12.39
N GLY A 16 10.09 2.46 11.37
CA GLY A 16 10.82 2.23 10.14
C GLY A 16 11.52 3.49 9.65
N ALA A 17 12.15 3.39 8.50
CA ALA A 17 12.79 4.51 7.84
C ALA A 17 12.46 4.51 6.34
N GLU A 18 12.24 5.69 5.78
CA GLU A 18 12.19 5.90 4.34
C GLU A 18 13.58 6.37 3.87
N LEU A 19 14.25 5.51 3.12
CA LEU A 19 15.60 5.73 2.64
C LEU A 19 15.56 6.24 1.20
N HIS A 20 16.31 7.31 0.94
CA HIS A 20 16.45 7.86 -0.40
C HIS A 20 17.61 7.18 -1.14
N GLY A 21 17.40 6.89 -2.43
CA GLY A 21 18.48 6.49 -3.34
C GLY A 21 19.58 7.57 -3.43
N PRO A 22 20.82 7.23 -3.82
CA PRO A 22 21.90 8.23 -4.00
C PRO A 22 21.57 9.31 -5.01
N GLY A 23 20.84 8.96 -6.08
CA GLY A 23 20.29 9.91 -7.03
C GLY A 23 19.00 10.55 -6.54
N GLY A 24 18.43 10.06 -5.43
CA GLY A 24 17.10 10.34 -4.85
C GLY A 24 15.93 10.05 -5.78
N ASP A 25 16.16 9.18 -6.75
CA ASP A 25 15.25 8.77 -7.82
C ASP A 25 14.24 7.70 -7.37
N HIS A 26 14.42 7.12 -6.19
CA HIS A 26 13.55 6.10 -5.61
C HIS A 26 13.64 6.14 -4.09
N HIS A 27 12.55 5.77 -3.43
CA HIS A 27 12.46 5.63 -1.98
C HIS A 27 12.25 4.17 -1.58
N LEU A 28 12.87 3.79 -0.48
CA LEU A 28 12.83 2.44 0.08
C LEU A 28 12.35 2.50 1.52
N LEU A 29 11.24 1.84 1.81
CA LEU A 29 10.77 1.66 3.19
C LEU A 29 11.54 0.50 3.81
N ALA A 30 12.12 0.74 4.98
CA ALA A 30 12.85 -0.24 5.76
C ALA A 30 12.19 -0.40 7.13
N TYR A 31 11.78 -1.62 7.45
CA TYR A 31 11.22 -1.98 8.76
C TYR A 31 11.98 -3.13 9.40
N GLY A 32 11.94 -3.23 10.74
CA GLY A 32 12.61 -4.30 11.48
C GLY A 32 14.14 -4.17 11.46
N ILE A 33 14.65 -2.94 11.44
CA ILE A 33 16.09 -2.66 11.41
C ILE A 33 16.57 -1.99 12.71
N ASP A 34 17.71 -2.44 13.23
CA ASP A 34 18.32 -1.84 14.42
C ASP A 34 19.28 -0.69 14.06
N ARG A 35 19.82 -0.69 12.84
CA ARG A 35 20.71 0.36 12.32
C ARG A 35 20.26 0.79 10.93
N LEU A 36 20.35 2.09 10.65
CA LEU A 36 20.11 2.61 9.31
C LEU A 36 21.20 2.10 8.36
N PRO A 37 20.83 1.57 7.18
CA PRO A 37 21.81 1.20 6.18
C PRO A 37 22.69 2.38 5.78
N ALA A 38 23.99 2.11 5.62
CA ALA A 38 24.94 3.10 5.17
C ALA A 38 24.50 3.73 3.84
N ARG A 39 24.88 4.99 3.61
CA ARG A 39 24.66 5.62 2.30
C ARG A 39 25.40 4.84 1.23
N GLY A 40 24.71 4.53 0.14
CA GLY A 40 25.26 3.68 -0.91
C GLY A 40 24.19 3.30 -1.93
N CYS A 41 24.57 2.41 -2.86
CA CYS A 41 23.63 1.91 -3.86
C CYS A 41 22.44 1.20 -3.22
N ILE A 42 21.30 1.25 -3.89
CA ILE A 42 20.05 0.72 -3.35
C ILE A 42 20.10 -0.78 -3.07
N ARG A 43 20.81 -1.54 -3.91
CA ARG A 43 21.03 -2.99 -3.72
C ARG A 43 21.74 -3.27 -2.40
N GLY A 44 22.84 -2.57 -2.12
CA GLY A 44 23.55 -2.73 -0.86
C GLY A 44 22.71 -2.36 0.37
N ARG A 45 21.76 -1.43 0.22
CA ARG A 45 20.80 -1.11 1.30
C ARG A 45 19.78 -2.21 1.49
N ILE A 46 19.23 -2.77 0.41
CA ILE A 46 18.32 -3.93 0.47
C ILE A 46 19.03 -5.11 1.15
N ASP A 47 20.27 -5.40 0.77
CA ASP A 47 21.06 -6.47 1.35
C ASP A 47 21.32 -6.27 2.84
N ASP A 48 21.67 -5.04 3.27
CA ASP A 48 21.87 -4.72 4.70
C ASP A 48 20.57 -4.80 5.51
N ILE A 49 19.43 -4.36 4.96
CA ILE A 49 18.12 -4.51 5.60
C ILE A 49 17.80 -5.98 5.81
N ASN A 50 18.01 -6.82 4.78
CA ASN A 50 17.78 -8.25 4.87
C ASN A 50 18.74 -8.94 5.85
N ALA A 51 20.02 -8.53 5.87
CA ALA A 51 21.02 -9.04 6.82
C ALA A 51 20.69 -8.70 8.28
N GLN A 52 19.90 -7.65 8.52
CA GLN A 52 19.37 -7.30 9.84
C GLN A 52 18.10 -8.10 10.22
N GLY A 53 17.57 -8.91 9.30
CA GLY A 53 16.26 -9.55 9.50
C GLY A 53 15.10 -8.56 9.40
N GLY A 54 15.28 -7.45 8.67
CA GLY A 54 14.23 -6.49 8.34
C GLY A 54 13.47 -6.84 7.07
N VAL A 55 12.63 -5.91 6.61
CA VAL A 55 11.95 -5.98 5.31
C VAL A 55 12.17 -4.68 4.54
N ALA A 56 12.43 -4.82 3.23
CA ALA A 56 12.61 -3.71 2.30
C ALA A 56 11.42 -3.67 1.34
N ILE A 57 10.72 -2.54 1.27
CA ILE A 57 9.58 -2.32 0.37
C ILE A 57 9.90 -1.16 -0.56
N ALA A 58 9.67 -1.33 -1.87
CA ALA A 58 9.77 -0.22 -2.82
C ALA A 58 8.63 0.77 -2.58
N ALA A 59 8.95 2.00 -2.16
CA ALA A 59 7.94 3.03 -1.93
C ALA A 59 7.49 3.64 -3.26
N HIS A 60 6.19 3.93 -3.37
CA HIS A 60 5.52 4.65 -4.45
C HIS A 60 6.26 4.63 -5.81
N PRO A 61 6.36 3.45 -6.47
CA PRO A 61 7.38 3.21 -7.48
C PRO A 61 7.23 3.97 -8.79
N CYS A 62 6.06 4.60 -9.00
CA CYS A 62 5.68 5.24 -10.25
C CYS A 62 5.17 6.67 -10.04
N GLU A 63 5.76 7.42 -9.10
CA GLU A 63 5.33 8.79 -8.84
C GLU A 63 5.45 9.68 -10.09
N ILE A 64 4.42 10.49 -10.30
CA ILE A 64 4.36 11.48 -11.38
C ILE A 64 4.62 12.86 -10.76
N HIS A 65 5.42 13.69 -11.42
CA HIS A 65 5.69 15.05 -10.96
C HIS A 65 4.38 15.85 -10.84
N GLY A 66 4.29 16.66 -9.78
CA GLY A 66 3.40 17.80 -9.71
C GLY A 66 4.10 19.07 -10.20
N TRP A 67 3.35 20.16 -10.39
CA TRP A 67 3.93 21.46 -10.77
C TRP A 67 4.59 22.19 -9.59
N LEU A 68 4.39 21.73 -8.35
CA LEU A 68 4.96 22.38 -7.16
C LEU A 68 6.50 22.31 -7.16
N PRO A 69 7.20 23.45 -6.94
CA PRO A 69 8.66 23.49 -6.84
C PRO A 69 9.19 22.53 -5.77
N GLY A 70 10.23 21.76 -6.12
CA GLY A 70 10.86 20.79 -5.21
C GLY A 70 10.21 19.40 -5.19
N THR A 71 9.10 19.20 -5.90
CA THR A 71 8.57 17.84 -6.13
C THR A 71 9.39 17.15 -7.22
N ARG A 72 9.77 15.89 -6.99
CA ARG A 72 10.47 15.07 -7.97
C ARG A 72 9.72 13.77 -8.19
N ALA A 73 9.58 13.33 -9.45
CA ALA A 73 9.10 11.98 -9.74
C ALA A 73 10.14 10.97 -9.27
N LEU A 74 9.71 10.17 -8.31
CA LEU A 74 10.41 8.99 -7.87
C LEU A 74 9.96 7.83 -8.74
N ARG A 75 10.90 7.23 -9.46
CA ARG A 75 10.62 6.11 -10.36
C ARG A 75 11.66 5.02 -10.16
N TRP A 76 11.17 3.88 -9.70
CA TRP A 76 11.94 2.65 -9.74
C TRP A 76 12.10 2.21 -11.20
N LYS A 77 13.27 1.65 -11.53
CA LYS A 77 13.49 1.06 -12.86
C LYS A 77 12.75 -0.27 -12.93
N PRO A 78 12.02 -0.56 -14.03
CA PRO A 78 11.43 -1.87 -14.26
C PRO A 78 12.47 -3.00 -14.15
N GLY A 79 12.01 -4.17 -13.73
CA GLY A 79 12.77 -5.39 -13.60
C GLY A 79 12.76 -5.98 -12.18
N ALA A 80 13.27 -7.20 -12.07
CA ALA A 80 13.37 -7.89 -10.79
C ALA A 80 14.37 -7.22 -9.84
N TRP A 81 13.96 -7.08 -8.58
CA TRP A 81 14.76 -6.56 -7.48
C TRP A 81 14.85 -7.59 -6.35
N PRO A 82 15.80 -8.54 -6.43
CA PRO A 82 15.99 -9.56 -5.41
C PRO A 82 16.16 -8.93 -4.02
N GLY A 83 15.48 -9.51 -3.02
CA GLY A 83 15.55 -9.05 -1.64
C GLY A 83 14.54 -7.97 -1.27
N LEU A 84 13.76 -7.43 -2.22
CA LEU A 84 12.55 -6.69 -1.85
C LEU A 84 11.50 -7.67 -1.33
N ALA A 85 10.84 -7.29 -0.23
CA ALA A 85 9.71 -8.01 0.35
C ALA A 85 8.36 -7.56 -0.24
N GLY A 86 8.34 -6.49 -1.04
CA GLY A 86 7.12 -5.98 -1.64
C GLY A 86 7.23 -4.57 -2.22
N VAL A 87 6.06 -4.02 -2.55
CA VAL A 87 5.88 -2.73 -3.23
C VAL A 87 4.71 -1.96 -2.61
N GLU A 88 4.88 -0.66 -2.41
CA GLU A 88 3.78 0.25 -2.10
C GLU A 88 3.01 0.61 -3.38
N VAL A 89 2.09 -0.27 -3.76
CA VAL A 89 1.30 -0.15 -4.98
C VAL A 89 0.28 0.99 -4.93
N TRP A 90 -0.11 1.42 -3.73
CA TRP A 90 -1.14 2.43 -3.53
C TRP A 90 -0.70 3.50 -2.55
N ASN A 91 -0.13 4.59 -3.07
CA ASN A 91 0.28 5.72 -2.26
C ASN A 91 -0.68 6.90 -2.44
N PHE A 92 -1.23 7.40 -1.32
CA PHE A 92 -2.21 8.49 -1.33
C PHE A 92 -1.59 9.81 -1.84
N MET A 93 -0.47 10.24 -1.25
CA MET A 93 0.10 11.55 -1.58
C MET A 93 0.73 11.58 -2.98
N SER A 94 1.30 10.48 -3.48
CA SER A 94 1.80 10.41 -4.86
C SER A 94 0.67 10.62 -5.87
N GLN A 95 -0.51 10.00 -5.66
CA GLN A 95 -1.67 10.23 -6.52
C GLN A 95 -2.25 11.64 -6.34
N TRP A 96 -2.35 12.12 -5.10
CA TRP A 96 -2.85 13.47 -4.82
C TRP A 96 -1.97 14.56 -5.44
N LYS A 97 -0.64 14.36 -5.49
CA LYS A 97 0.31 15.26 -6.15
C LYS A 97 0.32 15.13 -7.68
N ALA A 98 -0.14 14.01 -8.23
CA ALA A 98 -0.07 13.74 -9.66
C ALA A 98 -0.85 14.79 -10.46
N GLY A 99 -0.14 15.49 -11.35
CA GLY A 99 -0.72 16.53 -12.20
C GLY A 99 -1.26 17.75 -11.45
N LEU A 100 -0.88 17.94 -10.18
CA LEU A 100 -1.27 19.10 -9.38
C LEU A 100 -0.78 20.40 -10.03
N ASP A 101 -1.68 21.38 -10.16
CA ASP A 101 -1.38 22.75 -10.56
C ASP A 101 -1.97 23.77 -9.56
N LEU A 102 -1.69 25.06 -9.76
CA LEU A 102 -2.18 26.10 -8.84
C LEU A 102 -3.70 26.32 -8.94
N PHE A 103 -4.33 25.99 -10.07
CA PHE A 103 -5.76 26.22 -10.30
C PHE A 103 -6.61 25.13 -9.65
N ASP A 104 -6.11 23.90 -9.56
CA ASP A 104 -6.82 22.78 -8.94
C ASP A 104 -6.46 22.56 -7.45
N LEU A 105 -5.40 23.19 -6.94
CA LEU A 105 -4.96 23.12 -5.54
C LEU A 105 -6.10 23.32 -4.53
N GLY A 106 -6.93 24.35 -4.71
CA GLY A 106 -8.02 24.65 -3.79
C GLY A 106 -9.09 23.54 -3.73
N ARG A 107 -9.35 22.88 -4.86
CA ARG A 107 -10.28 21.73 -4.95
C ARG A 107 -9.67 20.49 -4.32
N ARG A 108 -8.38 20.24 -4.59
CA ARG A 108 -7.59 19.14 -4.02
C ARG A 108 -7.43 19.23 -2.51
N LEU A 109 -7.35 20.43 -1.93
CA LEU A 109 -7.32 20.61 -0.47
C LEU A 109 -8.70 20.43 0.17
N ARG A 110 -9.78 20.76 -0.55
CA ARG A 110 -11.15 20.62 -0.06
C ARG A 110 -11.62 19.16 -0.05
N ASP A 111 -11.29 18.42 -1.09
CA ASP A 111 -11.61 17.00 -1.24
C ASP A 111 -10.39 16.26 -1.80
N PRO A 112 -9.39 15.95 -0.95
CA PRO A 112 -8.16 15.29 -1.41
C PRO A 112 -8.44 13.89 -1.95
N ARG A 113 -9.44 13.23 -1.40
CA ARG A 113 -9.87 11.90 -1.77
C ARG A 113 -10.40 11.82 -3.20
N ALA A 114 -11.03 12.87 -3.72
CA ALA A 114 -11.49 12.90 -5.13
C ALA A 114 -10.37 12.74 -6.17
N PHE A 115 -9.11 12.93 -5.76
CA PHE A 115 -7.93 12.86 -6.64
C PHE A 115 -7.10 11.59 -6.42
N VAL A 116 -7.61 10.64 -5.63
CA VAL A 116 -6.97 9.36 -5.35
C VAL A 116 -7.89 8.25 -5.82
N GLY A 117 -7.47 7.51 -6.84
CA GLY A 117 -8.14 6.34 -7.36
C GLY A 117 -7.66 5.06 -6.68
N GLY A 118 -7.84 3.92 -7.36
CA GLY A 118 -7.20 2.66 -6.98
C GLY A 118 -5.68 2.69 -7.22
N PRO A 119 -4.98 1.56 -7.02
CA PRO A 119 -3.56 1.45 -7.33
C PRO A 119 -3.28 1.75 -8.81
N PRO A 120 -2.28 2.60 -9.14
CA PRO A 120 -1.91 2.86 -10.53
C PRO A 120 -1.45 1.59 -11.24
N ALA A 121 -1.84 1.43 -12.52
CA ALA A 121 -1.49 0.25 -13.31
C ALA A 121 0.03 0.01 -13.35
N GLU A 122 0.82 1.06 -13.50
CA GLU A 122 2.28 0.97 -13.55
C GLU A 122 2.88 0.47 -12.23
N SER A 123 2.27 0.82 -11.09
CA SER A 123 2.70 0.33 -9.78
C SER A 123 2.33 -1.14 -9.58
N VAL A 124 1.19 -1.57 -10.11
CA VAL A 124 0.78 -2.98 -10.13
C VAL A 124 1.67 -3.80 -11.05
N ASP A 125 2.03 -3.30 -12.23
CA ASP A 125 2.95 -3.98 -13.14
C ASP A 125 4.36 -4.09 -12.56
N PHE A 126 4.86 -3.03 -11.91
CA PHE A 126 6.13 -3.10 -11.18
C PHE A 126 6.07 -4.15 -10.05
N TRP A 127 4.95 -4.20 -9.32
CA TRP A 127 4.74 -5.23 -8.29
C TRP A 127 4.69 -6.65 -8.89
N ARG A 128 4.13 -6.86 -10.08
CA ARG A 128 4.15 -8.17 -10.76
C ARG A 128 5.57 -8.65 -11.05
N GLU A 129 6.51 -7.73 -11.31
CA GLU A 129 7.92 -8.06 -11.54
C GLU A 129 8.70 -8.32 -10.23
N VAL A 130 8.32 -7.66 -9.14
CA VAL A 130 8.99 -7.77 -7.83
C VAL A 130 8.43 -8.92 -6.98
N GLY A 131 7.10 -9.09 -6.97
CA GLY A 131 6.38 -9.98 -6.07
C GLY A 131 6.32 -9.49 -4.62
N GLY A 132 5.95 -10.39 -3.71
CA GLY A 132 5.85 -10.09 -2.27
C GLY A 132 4.61 -9.28 -1.89
N CYS A 133 4.66 -8.57 -0.76
CA CYS A 133 3.51 -7.80 -0.28
C CYS A 133 3.22 -6.59 -1.16
N ALA A 134 1.95 -6.39 -1.48
CA ALA A 134 1.45 -5.14 -2.03
C ALA A 134 0.82 -4.31 -0.92
N VAL A 135 1.38 -3.13 -0.66
CA VAL A 135 0.97 -2.27 0.45
C VAL A 135 0.40 -0.95 -0.03
N ALA A 136 -0.49 -0.39 0.79
CA ALA A 136 -1.04 0.93 0.64
C ALA A 136 -0.57 1.83 1.79
N GLY A 137 -0.11 3.03 1.43
CA GLY A 137 0.42 4.00 2.36
C GLY A 137 -0.11 5.41 2.11
N LEU A 138 -0.12 6.19 3.17
CA LEU A 138 -0.64 7.56 3.14
C LEU A 138 0.42 8.57 2.76
N ASP A 139 1.69 8.29 3.06
CA ASP A 139 2.80 9.26 2.96
C ASP A 139 2.41 10.63 3.57
N ALA A 140 1.76 10.56 4.74
CA ALA A 140 1.03 11.70 5.30
C ALA A 140 1.99 12.78 5.80
N HIS A 141 1.95 13.93 5.14
CA HIS A 141 2.65 15.15 5.53
C HIS A 141 1.62 16.21 5.93
N ALA A 142 1.32 16.31 7.24
CA ALA A 142 0.43 17.34 7.73
C ALA A 142 1.10 18.71 7.59
N PHE A 143 0.64 19.52 6.64
CA PHE A 143 1.19 20.85 6.38
C PHE A 143 0.34 21.91 7.06
N ARG A 144 0.96 22.73 7.89
CA ARG A 144 0.30 23.89 8.50
C ARG A 144 0.53 25.11 7.61
N ILE A 145 -0.52 25.55 6.93
CA ILE A 145 -0.51 26.73 6.06
C ILE A 145 -1.23 27.86 6.79
N GLY A 146 -0.60 29.03 6.92
CA GLY A 146 -1.23 30.16 7.59
C GLY A 146 -0.67 31.52 7.17
N LEU A 147 -1.57 32.49 7.02
CA LEU A 147 -1.27 33.91 6.94
C LEU A 147 -1.90 34.59 8.17
N GLY A 148 -1.08 35.09 9.11
CA GLY A 148 -1.55 35.75 10.33
C GLY A 148 -2.12 34.80 11.40
N ARG A 149 -3.22 35.18 12.07
CA ARG A 149 -3.81 34.45 13.23
C ARG A 149 -4.62 33.20 12.85
N ARG A 150 -4.86 32.94 11.56
CA ARG A 150 -5.58 31.74 11.09
C ARG A 150 -4.57 30.72 10.56
N ARG A 151 -4.52 29.56 11.20
CA ARG A 151 -3.73 28.40 10.77
C ARG A 151 -4.70 27.37 10.19
N ILE A 152 -4.47 26.97 8.96
CA ILE A 152 -5.18 25.86 8.30
C ILE A 152 -4.21 24.68 8.28
N GLU A 153 -4.66 23.54 8.78
CA GLU A 153 -3.92 22.29 8.69
C GLU A 153 -4.42 21.52 7.46
N ALA A 154 -3.55 21.39 6.46
CA ALA A 154 -3.77 20.52 5.32
C ALA A 154 -3.33 19.09 5.71
N PHE A 155 -4.14 18.10 5.34
CA PHE A 155 -3.92 16.68 5.63
C PHE A 155 -3.74 16.35 7.13
N PRO A 156 -4.69 16.73 8.01
CA PRO A 156 -4.63 16.30 9.40
C PRO A 156 -4.61 14.77 9.50
N TYR A 157 -3.78 14.24 10.39
CA TYR A 157 -3.53 12.80 10.51
C TYR A 157 -4.80 12.01 10.82
N GLU A 158 -5.69 12.56 11.63
CA GLU A 158 -6.98 11.96 12.00
C GLU A 158 -7.84 11.67 10.76
N THR A 159 -7.82 12.58 9.79
CA THR A 159 -8.52 12.41 8.52
C THR A 159 -7.79 11.42 7.63
N MET A 160 -6.46 11.55 7.50
CA MET A 160 -5.65 10.72 6.61
C MET A 160 -5.71 9.23 7.00
N PHE A 161 -5.70 8.90 8.30
CA PHE A 161 -5.84 7.52 8.79
C PHE A 161 -7.20 6.86 8.46
N GLY A 162 -8.17 7.65 8.00
CA GLY A 162 -9.45 7.19 7.48
C GLY A 162 -9.44 6.77 6.00
N TYR A 163 -8.33 6.92 5.28
CA TYR A 163 -8.25 6.63 3.84
C TYR A 163 -7.63 5.25 3.56
N LEU A 164 -6.36 5.17 3.19
CA LEU A 164 -5.75 3.92 2.76
C LEU A 164 -5.28 3.07 3.95
N ARG A 165 -5.46 1.76 3.85
CA ARG A 165 -4.99 0.77 4.81
C ARG A 165 -4.37 -0.44 4.12
N THR A 166 -3.30 -0.95 4.71
CA THR A 166 -2.79 -2.29 4.43
C THR A 166 -3.30 -3.25 5.49
N HIS A 167 -3.88 -4.36 5.07
CA HIS A 167 -4.36 -5.43 5.95
C HIS A 167 -3.43 -6.62 5.83
N LEU A 168 -2.81 -7.02 6.94
CA LEU A 168 -1.99 -8.21 7.01
C LEU A 168 -2.85 -9.41 7.43
N LEU A 169 -2.79 -10.49 6.67
CA LEU A 169 -3.41 -11.76 6.98
C LEU A 169 -2.45 -12.56 7.88
N MET A 170 -2.81 -12.66 9.15
CA MET A 170 -2.06 -13.42 10.15
C MET A 170 -2.77 -14.72 10.48
N ASP A 171 -1.99 -15.75 10.80
CA ASP A 171 -2.51 -17.03 11.28
C ASP A 171 -3.32 -16.78 12.57
N PRO A 172 -4.59 -17.24 12.64
CA PRO A 172 -5.37 -17.16 13.87
C PRO A 172 -4.68 -17.77 15.10
N ALA A 173 -3.77 -18.74 14.95
CA ALA A 173 -2.97 -19.29 16.03
C ALA A 173 -2.02 -18.26 16.65
N VAL A 174 -1.41 -17.39 15.83
CA VAL A 174 -0.60 -16.25 16.29
C VAL A 174 -1.47 -15.33 17.13
N LEU A 175 -2.69 -15.03 16.67
CA LEU A 175 -3.64 -14.16 17.37
C LEU A 175 -4.26 -14.77 18.64
N ARG A 176 -4.31 -16.10 18.73
CA ARG A 176 -4.87 -16.84 19.88
C ARG A 176 -3.84 -17.09 20.99
N GLY A 177 -2.55 -17.11 20.66
CA GLY A 177 -1.47 -17.37 21.62
C GLY A 177 -1.01 -16.14 22.38
N ALA A 178 -1.03 -14.98 21.72
CA ALA A 178 -0.76 -13.66 22.30
C ALA A 178 -1.15 -12.57 21.29
N GLU A 179 -1.03 -11.31 21.71
CA GLU A 179 -1.00 -10.21 20.77
C GLU A 179 0.20 -10.32 19.81
N PRO A 180 0.05 -10.03 18.50
CA PRO A 180 1.14 -10.08 17.54
C PRO A 180 2.35 -9.28 18.00
N ALA A 181 3.54 -9.85 17.83
CA ALA A 181 4.79 -9.15 17.97
C ALA A 181 5.21 -8.52 16.63
N GLU A 182 6.20 -7.64 16.68
CA GLU A 182 6.82 -7.04 15.49
C GLU A 182 7.21 -8.08 14.44
N ARG A 183 7.86 -9.17 14.88
CA ARG A 183 8.29 -10.27 14.00
C ARG A 183 7.14 -10.89 13.21
N ASP A 184 5.98 -11.06 13.83
CA ASP A 184 4.82 -11.67 13.17
C ASP A 184 4.30 -10.79 12.03
N LEU A 185 4.35 -9.46 12.21
CA LEU A 185 4.01 -8.49 11.16
C LEU A 185 5.02 -8.56 10.01
N LEU A 186 6.32 -8.56 10.32
CA LEU A 186 7.38 -8.65 9.32
C LEU A 186 7.29 -9.95 8.52
N ASP A 187 7.00 -11.08 9.19
CA ASP A 187 6.83 -12.37 8.54
C ASP A 187 5.57 -12.40 7.66
N ALA A 188 4.47 -11.76 8.08
CA ALA A 188 3.28 -11.61 7.22
C ALA A 188 3.58 -10.77 5.97
N MET A 189 4.34 -9.68 6.11
CA MET A 189 4.79 -8.87 4.97
C MET A 189 5.67 -9.70 4.01
N ARG A 190 6.66 -10.45 4.53
CA ARG A 190 7.52 -11.31 3.68
C ARG A 190 6.75 -12.36 2.89
N ARG A 191 5.70 -12.94 3.47
CA ARG A 191 4.85 -13.93 2.79
C ARG A 191 3.91 -13.31 1.75
N GLY A 192 3.82 -11.98 1.68
CA GLY A 192 2.88 -11.30 0.78
C GLY A 192 1.41 -11.53 1.14
N CYS A 193 1.12 -12.02 2.35
CA CYS A 193 -0.25 -12.30 2.78
C CYS A 193 -0.93 -11.00 3.21
N CYS A 194 -1.26 -10.14 2.25
CA CYS A 194 -1.88 -8.85 2.51
C CYS A 194 -2.86 -8.41 1.42
N PHE A 195 -3.70 -7.44 1.77
CA PHE A 195 -4.51 -6.71 0.81
C PHE A 195 -4.62 -5.25 1.22
N CYS A 196 -5.02 -4.39 0.29
CA CYS A 196 -5.16 -2.97 0.49
C CYS A 196 -6.64 -2.58 0.50
N SER A 197 -6.99 -1.52 1.22
CA SER A 197 -8.33 -0.97 1.16
C SER A 197 -8.35 0.55 1.25
N ASP A 198 -9.33 1.14 0.61
CA ASP A 198 -9.81 2.47 0.92
C ASP A 198 -10.89 2.39 2.02
N ALA A 199 -10.46 2.63 3.26
CA ALA A 199 -11.29 2.52 4.46
C ALA A 199 -12.46 3.51 4.50
N ALA A 200 -12.44 4.57 3.69
CA ALA A 200 -13.57 5.48 3.59
C ALA A 200 -14.69 4.97 2.66
N LEU A 201 -14.50 3.86 1.94
CA LEU A 201 -15.58 3.10 1.27
C LEU A 201 -16.17 1.99 2.16
N GLY A 202 -15.61 1.77 3.35
CA GLY A 202 -16.14 0.83 4.36
C GLY A 202 -15.06 -0.02 5.02
N ASP A 203 -15.44 -0.72 6.09
CA ASP A 203 -14.54 -1.62 6.81
C ASP A 203 -14.30 -2.92 6.01
N ALA A 204 -13.06 -3.14 5.60
CA ALA A 204 -12.64 -4.32 4.86
C ALA A 204 -12.34 -5.55 5.76
N ARG A 205 -12.55 -5.43 7.08
CA ARG A 205 -12.38 -6.54 8.03
C ARG A 205 -13.25 -7.73 7.64
N GLY A 206 -12.65 -8.91 7.57
CA GLY A 206 -13.33 -10.14 7.18
C GLY A 206 -13.16 -10.48 5.69
N PHE A 207 -12.65 -9.54 4.87
CA PHE A 207 -12.30 -9.85 3.49
C PHE A 207 -11.27 -10.98 3.43
N ARG A 208 -11.57 -12.02 2.64
CA ARG A 208 -10.66 -13.13 2.37
C ARG A 208 -10.77 -13.48 0.91
N ILE A 209 -9.66 -13.92 0.34
CA ILE A 209 -9.64 -14.45 -1.02
C ILE A 209 -8.61 -15.56 -1.11
N LEU A 210 -8.95 -16.61 -1.84
CA LEU A 210 -8.10 -17.76 -2.09
C LEU A 210 -8.16 -18.09 -3.58
N ARG A 211 -6.99 -18.39 -4.17
CA ARG A 211 -6.92 -19.00 -5.49
C ARG A 211 -7.22 -20.49 -5.39
N ARG A 212 -8.06 -20.99 -6.30
CA ARG A 212 -8.31 -22.42 -6.51
C ARG A 212 -8.10 -22.79 -7.97
N ALA A 213 -8.06 -24.09 -8.25
CA ALA A 213 -8.07 -24.58 -9.62
C ALA A 213 -9.29 -24.01 -10.37
N GLY A 214 -9.03 -23.33 -11.49
CA GLY A 214 -10.05 -22.74 -12.36
C GLY A 214 -10.80 -21.53 -11.76
N GLY A 215 -10.31 -20.88 -10.71
CA GLY A 215 -10.96 -19.67 -10.20
C GLY A 215 -10.48 -19.14 -8.86
N ILE A 216 -11.36 -18.37 -8.22
CA ILE A 216 -11.17 -17.80 -6.89
C ILE A 216 -12.39 -18.09 -6.00
N ASP A 217 -12.12 -18.16 -4.70
CA ASP A 217 -13.12 -18.09 -3.64
C ASP A 217 -12.86 -16.84 -2.81
N ALA A 218 -13.85 -15.97 -2.71
CA ALA A 218 -13.78 -14.73 -1.95
C ALA A 218 -14.84 -14.72 -0.84
N ILE A 219 -14.52 -14.05 0.28
CA ILE A 219 -15.48 -13.64 1.30
C ILE A 219 -15.44 -12.12 1.31
N LEU A 220 -16.57 -11.48 1.01
CA LEU A 220 -16.69 -10.03 1.03
C LEU A 220 -17.39 -9.57 2.30
N PRO A 221 -16.88 -8.52 2.99
CA PRO A 221 -17.51 -7.97 4.18
C PRO A 221 -18.64 -6.98 3.88
N GLY A 222 -19.14 -6.99 2.64
CA GLY A 222 -20.30 -6.23 2.23
C GLY A 222 -20.41 -6.17 0.71
N SER A 223 -21.54 -5.69 0.20
CA SER A 223 -21.81 -5.68 -1.24
C SER A 223 -20.82 -4.80 -2.02
N ALA A 224 -20.45 -5.28 -3.21
CA ALA A 224 -19.53 -4.62 -4.13
C ALA A 224 -19.68 -5.21 -5.54
N ILE A 225 -19.00 -4.62 -6.52
CA ILE A 225 -18.73 -5.29 -7.81
C ILE A 225 -17.31 -5.84 -7.71
N LEU A 226 -17.15 -7.16 -7.79
CA LEU A 226 -15.84 -7.79 -7.82
C LEU A 226 -15.30 -7.76 -9.26
N SER A 227 -14.24 -7.00 -9.47
CA SER A 227 -13.44 -6.98 -10.69
C SER A 227 -12.31 -8.01 -10.56
N VAL A 228 -12.15 -8.87 -11.56
CA VAL A 228 -11.07 -9.86 -11.62
C VAL A 228 -10.35 -9.70 -12.95
N SER A 229 -9.13 -9.16 -12.89
CA SER A 229 -8.31 -8.87 -14.07
C SER A 229 -7.31 -9.98 -14.34
N THR A 230 -7.36 -10.48 -15.58
CA THR A 230 -6.47 -11.49 -16.16
C THR A 230 -5.70 -10.88 -17.33
N SER A 231 -4.78 -11.65 -17.91
CA SER A 231 -4.15 -11.30 -19.19
C SER A 231 -5.14 -11.24 -20.36
N ALA A 232 -6.25 -11.98 -20.29
CA ALA A 232 -7.27 -12.06 -21.34
C ALA A 232 -8.37 -10.97 -21.22
N GLY A 233 -8.44 -10.26 -20.10
CA GLY A 233 -9.44 -9.23 -19.85
C GLY A 233 -9.90 -9.17 -18.39
N THR A 234 -10.92 -8.36 -18.12
CA THR A 234 -11.47 -8.14 -16.78
C THR A 234 -12.92 -8.63 -16.70
N LEU A 235 -13.19 -9.48 -15.71
CA LEU A 235 -14.54 -9.92 -15.36
C LEU A 235 -15.10 -9.03 -14.26
N TYR A 236 -16.38 -8.68 -14.35
CA TYR A 236 -17.09 -7.91 -13.32
C TYR A 236 -18.27 -8.73 -12.80
N VAL A 237 -18.26 -9.03 -11.50
CA VAL A 237 -19.26 -9.88 -10.85
C VAL A 237 -19.91 -9.12 -9.70
N PRO A 238 -21.23 -8.84 -9.76
CA PRO A 238 -21.95 -8.31 -8.61
C PRO A 238 -21.85 -9.30 -7.44
N ALA A 239 -21.45 -8.80 -6.28
CA ALA A 239 -21.22 -9.58 -5.08
C ALA A 239 -22.02 -9.01 -3.91
N ALA A 240 -22.76 -9.86 -3.21
CA ALA A 240 -23.33 -9.52 -1.91
C ALA A 240 -22.28 -9.75 -0.80
N GLU A 241 -22.62 -9.36 0.44
CA GLU A 241 -21.87 -9.78 1.61
C GLU A 241 -21.84 -11.32 1.72
N GLY A 242 -20.69 -11.88 2.07
CA GLY A 242 -20.50 -13.32 2.24
C GLY A 242 -19.62 -13.95 1.17
N HIS A 243 -19.82 -15.25 0.95
CA HIS A 243 -18.99 -16.04 0.04
C HIS A 243 -19.40 -15.85 -1.42
N LEU A 244 -18.39 -15.77 -2.30
CA LEU A 244 -18.53 -15.74 -3.74
C LEU A 244 -17.43 -16.59 -4.39
N ALA A 245 -17.83 -17.45 -5.32
CA ALA A 245 -16.92 -18.19 -6.18
C ALA A 245 -16.96 -17.61 -7.59
N VAL A 246 -15.80 -17.32 -8.18
CA VAL A 246 -15.69 -16.84 -9.56
C VAL A 246 -14.78 -17.77 -10.35
N GLU A 247 -15.26 -18.24 -11.50
CA GLU A 247 -14.44 -19.04 -12.42
C GLU A 247 -13.52 -18.13 -13.22
N VAL A 248 -12.24 -18.47 -13.24
CA VAL A 248 -11.19 -17.72 -13.91
C VAL A 248 -10.19 -18.71 -14.48
N GLN A 249 -10.01 -18.68 -15.79
CA GLN A 249 -9.03 -19.51 -16.49
C GLN A 249 -7.63 -18.89 -16.42
N GLY A 250 -6.60 -19.74 -16.52
CA GLY A 250 -5.19 -19.34 -16.50
C GLY A 250 -4.56 -19.48 -15.12
N ASP A 251 -3.24 -19.63 -15.08
CA ASP A 251 -2.44 -19.79 -13.86
C ASP A 251 -1.68 -18.50 -13.51
N GLU A 252 -1.98 -17.38 -14.19
CA GLU A 252 -1.33 -16.11 -13.90
C GLU A 252 -1.84 -15.49 -12.57
N PRO A 253 -1.02 -14.63 -11.94
CA PRO A 253 -1.47 -13.84 -10.81
C PRO A 253 -2.67 -12.96 -11.20
N LEU A 254 -3.75 -13.03 -10.42
CA LEU A 254 -4.94 -12.22 -10.64
C LEU A 254 -4.85 -10.96 -9.80
N VAL A 255 -5.29 -9.85 -10.41
CA VAL A 255 -5.58 -8.62 -9.68
C VAL A 255 -7.08 -8.60 -9.44
N VAL A 256 -7.47 -8.45 -8.18
CA VAL A 256 -8.86 -8.49 -7.74
C VAL A 256 -9.20 -7.20 -7.01
N GLU A 257 -10.28 -6.56 -7.44
CA GLU A 257 -10.79 -5.34 -6.82
C GLU A 257 -12.25 -5.50 -6.42
N ALA A 258 -12.59 -5.16 -5.18
CA ALA A 258 -13.97 -4.92 -4.81
C ALA A 258 -14.29 -3.44 -5.03
N LEU A 259 -15.23 -3.14 -5.92
CA LEU A 259 -15.61 -1.79 -6.28
C LEU A 259 -16.90 -1.37 -5.56
N ARG A 260 -16.89 -0.16 -4.98
CA ARG A 260 -18.06 0.53 -4.43
C ARG A 260 -18.14 1.92 -5.02
N GLU A 261 -19.34 2.32 -5.44
CA GLU A 261 -19.57 3.67 -6.01
C GLU A 261 -18.63 3.98 -7.18
N GLY A 262 -18.27 2.96 -7.98
CA GLY A 262 -17.33 3.09 -9.10
C GLY A 262 -15.85 3.27 -8.69
N ARG A 263 -15.50 3.05 -7.43
CA ARG A 263 -14.15 3.22 -6.88
C ARG A 263 -13.65 1.93 -6.22
N THR A 264 -12.34 1.71 -6.25
CA THR A 264 -11.69 0.60 -5.57
C THR A 264 -11.84 0.73 -4.06
N TRP A 265 -12.61 -0.18 -3.45
CA TRP A 265 -12.73 -0.31 -2.00
C TRP A 265 -11.66 -1.24 -1.45
N ILE A 266 -11.52 -2.42 -2.05
CA ILE A 266 -10.50 -3.41 -1.68
C ILE A 266 -9.71 -3.72 -2.93
N TRP A 267 -8.40 -3.77 -2.80
CA TRP A 267 -7.49 -4.25 -3.84
C TRP A 267 -6.65 -5.38 -3.27
N CYS A 268 -6.55 -6.48 -4.00
CA CYS A 268 -5.75 -7.63 -3.64
C CYS A 268 -5.18 -8.27 -4.89
N ALA A 269 -4.07 -8.99 -4.74
CA ALA A 269 -3.59 -9.87 -5.78
C ALA A 269 -3.45 -11.29 -5.24
N VAL A 270 -3.80 -12.26 -6.06
CA VAL A 270 -3.83 -13.68 -5.71
C VAL A 270 -3.06 -14.52 -6.71
N PHE A 271 -2.34 -15.50 -6.18
CA PHE A 271 -1.46 -16.42 -6.91
C PHE A 271 -1.99 -17.84 -6.78
#